data_AF-A0A494R3W6-F1
#
_entry.id   AF-A0A494R3W6-F1
#
_cell.length_a   1.000
_cell.length_b   1.000
_cell.length_c   1.000
_cell.angle_alpha   90.00
_cell.angle_beta   90.00
_cell.angle_gamma   90.00
#
_symmetry.space_group_name_H-M   'P 1'
#
loop_
_entity.id
_entity.type
_entity.pdbx_description
1 polymer ?
#
loop_
_entity_poly.entity_id
_entity_poly.type
_entity_poly.pdbx_seq_one_letter_code
_entity_poly.pdbx_strand_id
1 'polypeptide(L)'
;MKRLTTTTVHFSSLGQLSKKQDLFSVNPEVDARDALNSASELISGVTELLEDAAMGEKPIEGRSAFMLVHALESARASLVAVLGRLEKLSDLTPGA
;
A
#
# COMPACT_ATOMS: atom_id res chain seq x y z
N MET A 1 -7.64 -19.22 16.94
CA MET A 1 -6.68 -18.91 15.85
C MET A 1 -6.15 -17.51 16.06
N LYS A 2 -4.83 -17.31 16.04
CA LYS A 2 -4.20 -15.97 16.10
C LYS A 2 -4.49 -15.27 14.77
N ARG A 3 -5.23 -14.15 14.78
CA ARG A 3 -5.43 -13.32 13.58
C ARG A 3 -4.19 -12.45 13.35
N LEU A 4 -3.77 -12.34 12.10
CA LEU A 4 -2.74 -11.43 11.67
C LEU A 4 -3.37 -10.06 11.43
N THR A 5 -2.79 -9.02 11.99
CA THR A 5 -3.27 -7.65 11.84
C THR A 5 -2.16 -6.72 11.37
N THR A 6 -2.52 -5.63 10.69
CA THR A 6 -1.57 -4.60 10.25
C THR A 6 -0.87 -3.97 11.45
N THR A 7 0.40 -3.62 11.27
CA THR A 7 1.11 -2.72 12.20
C THR A 7 1.06 -1.30 11.66
N THR A 8 1.18 -0.30 12.54
CA THR A 8 1.36 1.09 12.11
C THR A 8 2.60 1.18 11.23
N VAL A 9 2.46 1.70 10.02
CA VAL A 9 3.60 2.06 9.17
C VAL A 9 3.44 3.49 8.70
N HIS A 10 4.51 4.27 8.88
CA HIS A 10 4.63 5.64 8.41
C HIS A 10 5.35 5.63 7.06
N PHE A 11 4.73 6.19 6.03
CA PHE A 11 5.38 6.41 4.72
C PHE A 11 5.65 7.89 4.50
N SER A 12 6.89 8.18 4.15
CA SER A 12 7.27 9.44 3.53
C SER A 12 7.41 9.20 2.02
N SER A 13 6.54 9.80 1.21
CA SER A 13 6.72 9.81 -0.25
C SER A 13 8.04 10.50 -0.61
N LEU A 14 8.84 9.90 -1.50
CA LEU A 14 10.15 10.39 -1.92
C LEU A 14 10.11 11.77 -2.61
N GLY A 15 8.92 12.31 -2.92
CA GLY A 15 8.73 13.65 -3.47
C GLY A 15 8.56 14.78 -2.44
N GLN A 16 8.34 14.46 -1.16
CA GLN A 16 7.94 15.43 -0.13
C GLN A 16 8.90 15.52 1.06
N LEU A 17 10.19 15.22 0.86
CA LEU A 17 11.26 15.32 1.88
C LEU A 17 11.39 16.72 2.52
N SER A 18 10.83 17.76 1.88
CA SER A 18 10.84 19.13 2.41
C SER A 18 9.73 19.43 3.45
N LYS A 19 8.71 18.57 3.60
CA LYS A 19 7.57 18.86 4.50
C LYS A 19 7.30 17.89 5.64
N LYS A 20 8.01 16.74 5.76
CA LYS A 20 7.84 15.78 6.88
C LYS A 20 6.37 15.56 7.27
N GLN A 21 5.49 15.43 6.29
CA GLN A 21 4.11 15.04 6.55
C GLN A 21 4.04 13.55 6.28
N ASP A 22 3.80 12.76 7.33
CA ASP A 22 3.43 11.36 7.22
C ASP A 22 2.06 11.31 6.50
N LEU A 23 2.09 11.36 5.17
CA LEU A 23 0.89 11.47 4.35
C LEU A 23 0.10 10.16 4.31
N PHE A 24 0.75 9.04 4.63
CA PHE A 24 0.13 7.72 4.64
C PHE A 24 0.52 6.97 5.90
N SER A 25 -0.46 6.78 6.78
CA SER A 25 -0.42 5.82 7.88
C SER A 25 -1.45 4.73 7.63
N VAL A 26 -1.02 3.47 7.71
CA VAL A 26 -1.97 2.35 7.78
C VAL A 26 -2.42 2.24 9.23
N ASN A 27 -3.74 2.25 9.46
CA ASN A 27 -4.28 2.02 10.79
C ASN A 27 -3.81 0.64 11.29
N PRO A 28 -3.23 0.56 12.50
CA PRO A 28 -2.89 -0.73 13.08
C PRO A 28 -4.17 -1.53 13.38
N GLU A 29 -4.01 -2.84 13.57
CA GLU A 29 -5.09 -3.75 13.95
C GLU A 29 -6.16 -4.01 12.87
N VAL A 30 -5.90 -3.64 11.62
CA VAL A 30 -6.72 -4.07 10.47
C VAL A 30 -6.39 -5.52 10.16
N ASP A 31 -7.39 -6.35 9.87
CA ASP A 31 -7.15 -7.75 9.49
C ASP A 31 -6.23 -7.81 8.26
N ALA A 32 -5.17 -8.62 8.33
CA ALA A 32 -4.17 -8.69 7.27
C ALA A 32 -4.78 -9.15 5.94
N ARG A 33 -5.83 -9.98 5.96
CA ARG A 33 -6.54 -10.38 4.74
C ARG A 33 -7.25 -9.19 4.12
N ASP A 34 -7.93 -8.39 4.92
CA ASP A 34 -8.66 -7.22 4.44
C ASP A 34 -7.70 -6.15 3.91
N ALA A 35 -6.56 -5.95 4.57
CA ALA A 35 -5.49 -5.06 4.11
C ALA A 35 -4.86 -5.52 2.78
N LEU A 36 -4.57 -6.83 2.64
CA LEU A 36 -4.05 -7.39 1.39
C LEU A 36 -5.08 -7.34 0.25
N ASN A 37 -6.35 -7.61 0.55
CA ASN A 37 -7.45 -7.46 -0.42
C ASN A 37 -7.56 -6.00 -0.89
N SER A 38 -7.52 -5.05 0.04
CA SER A 38 -7.58 -3.61 -0.28
C SER A 38 -6.38 -3.19 -1.15
N ALA A 39 -5.18 -3.68 -0.85
CA ALA A 39 -4.00 -3.45 -1.68
C ALA A 39 -4.16 -4.05 -3.08
N SER A 40 -4.72 -5.26 -3.18
CA SER A 40 -4.98 -5.94 -4.45
C SER A 40 -6.01 -5.18 -5.30
N GLU A 41 -7.08 -4.66 -4.70
CA GLU A 41 -8.08 -3.84 -5.39
C GLU A 41 -7.48 -2.54 -5.90
N LEU A 42 -6.68 -1.85 -5.08
CA LEU A 42 -5.96 -0.63 -5.49
C LEU A 42 -5.01 -0.88 -6.66
N ILE A 43 -4.24 -1.99 -6.62
CA ILE A 43 -3.35 -2.38 -7.71
C ILE A 43 -4.15 -2.70 -8.98
N SER A 44 -5.24 -3.44 -8.86
CA SER A 44 -6.08 -3.80 -10.02
C SER A 44 -6.65 -2.56 -10.71
N GLY A 45 -7.18 -1.61 -9.93
CA GLY A 45 -7.75 -0.37 -10.48
C GLY A 45 -6.71 0.53 -11.17
N VAL A 46 -5.45 0.55 -10.70
CA VAL A 46 -4.40 1.28 -11.42
C VAL A 46 -3.88 0.52 -12.64
N THR A 47 -3.92 -0.82 -12.62
CA THR A 47 -3.56 -1.63 -13.78
C THR A 47 -4.50 -1.36 -14.95
N GLU A 48 -5.80 -1.30 -14.72
CA GLU A 48 -6.79 -0.93 -15.75
C GLU A 48 -6.46 0.44 -16.37
N LEU A 49 -6.19 1.45 -15.54
CA LEU A 49 -5.80 2.79 -16.01
C LEU A 49 -4.50 2.79 -16.84
N LEU A 50 -3.54 1.94 -16.47
CA LEU A 50 -2.28 1.80 -17.20
C LEU A 50 -2.48 1.06 -18.52
N GLU A 51 -3.37 0.08 -18.57
CA GLU A 51 -3.72 -0.66 -19.79
C GLU A 51 -4.42 0.26 -20.80
N ASP A 52 -5.43 1.03 -20.39
CA ASP A 52 -6.11 2.03 -21.22
C ASP A 52 -5.09 3.02 -21.83
N ALA A 53 -4.12 3.45 -21.03
CA ALA A 53 -3.08 4.37 -21.47
C ALA A 53 -2.07 3.72 -22.43
N ALA A 54 -1.69 2.47 -22.17
CA ALA A 54 -0.78 1.70 -23.02
C ALA A 54 -1.40 1.38 -24.39
N MET A 55 -2.72 1.16 -24.44
CA MET A 55 -3.48 1.01 -25.68
C MET A 55 -3.69 2.33 -26.44
N GLY A 56 -3.32 3.47 -25.82
CA GLY A 56 -3.51 4.80 -26.38
C GLY A 56 -4.96 5.29 -26.33
N GLU A 57 -5.82 4.62 -25.56
CA GLU A 57 -7.25 4.97 -25.43
C GLU A 57 -7.43 6.22 -24.56
N LYS A 58 -6.65 6.34 -23.49
CA LYS A 58 -6.74 7.48 -22.56
C LYS A 58 -5.40 7.86 -21.94
N PRO A 59 -4.92 9.11 -22.10
CA PRO A 59 -3.70 9.56 -21.45
C PRO A 59 -3.87 9.65 -19.92
N ILE A 60 -2.81 9.32 -19.19
CA ILE A 60 -2.73 9.54 -17.73
C ILE A 60 -2.12 10.92 -17.49
N GLU A 61 -2.94 11.87 -17.05
CA GLU A 61 -2.52 13.26 -16.85
C GLU A 61 -3.31 13.96 -15.73
N GLY A 62 -2.72 15.01 -15.17
CA GLY A 62 -3.34 15.83 -14.14
C GLY A 62 -3.88 15.01 -12.96
N ARG A 63 -5.21 15.04 -12.77
CA ARG A 63 -5.88 14.37 -11.65
C ARG A 63 -5.74 12.84 -11.71
N SER A 64 -5.81 12.22 -12.89
CA SER A 64 -5.69 10.75 -12.97
C SER A 64 -4.28 10.29 -12.60
N ALA A 65 -3.25 11.03 -13.04
CA ALA A 65 -1.87 10.79 -12.64
C ALA A 65 -1.67 10.93 -11.11
N PHE A 66 -2.24 11.97 -10.50
CA PHE A 66 -2.19 12.18 -9.05
C PHE A 66 -2.87 11.05 -8.27
N MET A 67 -4.06 10.61 -8.70
CA MET A 67 -4.75 9.49 -8.04
C MET A 67 -4.00 8.17 -8.20
N LEU A 68 -3.40 7.92 -9.37
CA LEU A 68 -2.62 6.71 -9.62
C LEU A 68 -1.41 6.61 -8.69
N VAL A 69 -0.68 7.70 -8.49
CA VAL A 69 0.44 7.77 -7.53
C VAL A 69 -0.04 7.41 -6.13
N HIS A 70 -1.13 8.01 -5.67
CA HIS A 70 -1.63 7.76 -4.32
C HIS A 70 -2.24 6.37 -4.11
N ALA A 71 -2.88 5.80 -5.12
CA ALA A 71 -3.35 4.42 -5.06
C ALA A 71 -2.18 3.43 -4.94
N LEU A 72 -1.11 3.64 -5.71
CA LEU A 72 0.12 2.83 -5.61
C LEU A 72 0.83 3.00 -4.26
N GLU A 73 0.95 4.22 -3.76
CA GLU A 73 1.53 4.50 -2.44
C GLU A 73 0.71 3.83 -1.32
N SER A 74 -0.62 3.88 -1.40
CA SER A 74 -1.53 3.26 -0.43
C SER A 74 -1.49 1.72 -0.47
N ALA A 75 -1.42 1.14 -1.66
CA ALA A 75 -1.26 -0.30 -1.83
C ALA A 75 0.09 -0.77 -1.26
N ARG A 76 1.18 -0.07 -1.60
CA ARG A 76 2.52 -0.33 -1.06
C ARG A 76 2.52 -0.22 0.47
N ALA A 77 1.83 0.77 1.00
CA ALA A 77 1.75 0.98 2.43
C ALA A 77 1.10 -0.20 3.16
N SER A 78 -0.01 -0.68 2.61
CA SER A 78 -0.75 -1.84 3.13
C SER A 78 0.08 -3.12 3.07
N LEU A 79 0.80 -3.36 1.96
CA LEU A 79 1.67 -4.53 1.81
C LEU A 79 2.81 -4.54 2.85
N VAL A 80 3.49 -3.41 3.02
CA VAL A 80 4.59 -3.27 3.98
C VAL A 80 4.08 -3.37 5.42
N ALA A 81 2.89 -2.86 5.73
CA ALA A 81 2.27 -3.00 7.05
C ALA A 81 1.97 -4.45 7.42
N VAL A 82 1.56 -5.26 6.44
CA VAL A 82 1.37 -6.70 6.64
C VAL A 82 2.72 -7.42 6.75
N LEU A 83 3.70 -7.07 5.90
CA LEU A 83 5.03 -7.68 5.94
C LEU A 83 5.74 -7.43 7.28
N GLY A 84 5.74 -6.21 7.78
CA GLY A 84 6.35 -5.88 9.08
C GLY A 84 5.71 -6.65 10.24
N ARG A 85 4.42 -7.01 10.15
CA ARG A 85 3.79 -7.91 11.12
C ARG A 85 4.32 -9.33 11.00
N LEU A 86 4.46 -9.86 9.78
CA LEU A 86 4.96 -11.21 9.54
C LEU A 86 6.40 -11.38 10.05
N GLU A 87 7.28 -10.42 9.76
CA GLU A 87 8.68 -10.40 10.22
C GLU A 87 8.76 -10.37 11.75
N LYS A 88 7.95 -9.51 12.40
CA LYS A 88 7.88 -9.45 13.86
C LYS A 88 7.37 -10.74 14.50
N LEU A 89 6.51 -11.50 13.80
CA LEU A 89 6.06 -12.81 14.27
C LEU A 89 7.13 -13.89 14.11
N SER A 90 7.92 -13.86 13.03
CA SER A 90 9.05 -14.79 12.85
C SER A 90 10.14 -14.59 13.91
N ASP A 91 10.39 -13.34 14.33
CA ASP A 91 11.35 -13.04 15.41
C ASP A 91 10.91 -13.57 16.78
N LEU A 92 9.59 -13.75 16.99
CA LEU A 92 9.02 -14.33 18.20
C LEU A 92 8.96 -15.86 18.18
N THR A 93 9.29 -16.49 17.05
CA THR A 93 9.44 -17.94 16.91
C THR A 93 10.88 -18.29 16.48
N PRO A 94 11.89 -18.09 17.35
CA PRO A 94 13.23 -18.55 17.05
C PRO A 94 13.27 -20.08 17.23
N GLY A 95 13.20 -20.81 16.11
CA GLY A 95 13.31 -22.27 16.07
C GLY A 95 11.98 -23.00 16.27
N ALA A 96 11.29 -23.28 15.17
CA ALA A 96 10.47 -24.48 15.03
C ALA A 96 11.30 -25.55 14.32
#